data_AF-A0A2E2VRV8-F1
#
_entry.id   AF-A0A2E2VRV8-F1
#
_cell.length_a   1.000
_cell.length_b   1.000
_cell.length_c   1.000
_cell.angle_alpha   90.00
_cell.angle_beta   90.00
_cell.angle_gamma   90.00
#
_symmetry.space_group_name_H-M   'P 1'
#
loop_
_entity.id
_entity.type
_entity.pdbx_description
1 polymer ?
#
loop_
_entity_poly.entity_id
_entity_poly.type
_entity_poly.pdbx_seq_one_letter_code
_entity_poly.pdbx_strand_id
1 'polypeptide(L)'
;MMIRKLLVALLLSMMVSACNSEEIDAFKANMDDKQVWVFIQFNVPEENDAIESYYYYGQISGSIYRSISNNKLSRGFILLENVKYWGSDDIIHDFADLENTGEMVFRIEDIKRINLVRKAPTTGQGWEQYEEAKQEKAEAK
;
A
#
# COMPACT_ATOMS: atom_id res chain seq x y z
N MET A 1 -51.17 -15.24 3.35
CA MET A 1 -50.41 -14.04 2.94
C MET A 1 -49.23 -13.69 3.87
N MET A 2 -49.27 -14.04 5.17
CA MET A 2 -48.18 -13.78 6.13
C MET A 2 -46.91 -14.63 5.91
N ILE A 3 -47.06 -15.91 5.50
CA ILE A 3 -45.91 -16.82 5.26
C ILE A 3 -45.00 -16.33 4.12
N ARG A 4 -45.58 -15.75 3.04
CA ARG A 4 -44.80 -15.14 1.94
C ARG A 4 -44.01 -13.92 2.41
N LYS A 5 -44.59 -13.09 3.29
CA LYS A 5 -43.90 -11.91 3.84
C LYS A 5 -42.76 -12.32 4.78
N LEU A 6 -42.94 -13.40 5.54
CA LEU A 6 -41.91 -13.96 6.42
C LEU A 6 -40.72 -14.53 5.64
N LEU A 7 -41.00 -15.26 4.54
CA LEU A 7 -39.97 -15.81 3.65
C LEU A 7 -39.17 -14.71 2.95
N VAL A 8 -39.82 -13.64 2.49
CA VAL A 8 -39.12 -12.50 1.86
C VAL A 8 -38.24 -11.77 2.89
N ALA A 9 -38.72 -11.58 4.13
CA ALA A 9 -37.92 -10.97 5.18
C ALA A 9 -36.68 -11.80 5.55
N LEU A 10 -36.81 -13.14 5.57
CA LEU A 10 -35.70 -14.05 5.85
C LEU A 10 -34.64 -14.04 4.73
N LEU A 11 -35.08 -14.04 3.46
CA LEU A 11 -34.19 -13.92 2.30
C LEU A 11 -33.46 -12.59 2.29
N LEU A 12 -34.12 -11.51 2.69
CA LEU A 12 -33.50 -10.18 2.77
C LEU A 12 -32.42 -10.12 3.86
N SER A 13 -32.62 -10.77 5.02
CA SER A 13 -31.61 -10.75 6.10
C SER A 13 -30.36 -11.58 5.78
N MET A 14 -30.51 -12.64 4.99
CA MET A 14 -29.36 -13.43 4.51
C MET A 14 -28.46 -12.63 3.56
N MET A 15 -29.02 -11.70 2.76
CA MET A 15 -28.22 -10.86 1.86
C MET A 15 -27.37 -9.81 2.59
N VAL A 16 -27.77 -9.36 3.78
CA VAL A 16 -27.00 -8.38 4.57
C VAL A 16 -25.80 -9.03 5.28
N SER A 17 -25.80 -10.36 5.43
CA SER A 17 -24.70 -11.10 6.08
C SER A 17 -23.52 -11.39 5.15
N ALA A 18 -23.62 -11.01 3.86
CA ALA A 18 -22.52 -11.12 2.89
C ALA A 18 -21.64 -9.86 2.82
N CYS A 19 -21.82 -8.91 3.74
CA CYS A 19 -20.92 -7.76 3.87
C CYS A 19 -19.55 -8.26 4.39
N ASN A 20 -18.52 -8.09 3.56
CA ASN A 20 -17.23 -8.75 3.68
C ASN A 20 -16.47 -8.23 4.92
N SER A 21 -16.24 -9.08 5.93
CA SER A 21 -15.58 -8.68 7.19
C SER A 21 -14.11 -8.28 7.01
N GLU A 22 -13.49 -8.70 5.91
CA GLU A 22 -12.09 -8.43 5.60
C GLU A 22 -11.79 -6.93 5.42
N GLU A 23 -12.75 -6.13 4.92
CA GLU A 23 -12.57 -4.68 4.74
C GLU A 23 -12.60 -3.91 6.08
N ILE A 24 -13.40 -4.36 7.04
CA ILE A 24 -13.54 -3.69 8.34
C ILE A 24 -12.30 -3.94 9.21
N ASP A 25 -11.74 -5.14 9.15
CA ASP A 25 -10.52 -5.47 9.90
C ASP A 25 -9.29 -4.77 9.32
N ALA A 26 -9.23 -4.59 7.99
CA ALA A 26 -8.20 -3.78 7.35
C ALA A 26 -8.29 -2.30 7.75
N PHE A 27 -9.50 -1.75 7.90
CA PHE A 27 -9.70 -0.37 8.36
C PHE A 27 -9.30 -0.19 9.83
N LYS A 28 -9.68 -1.12 10.73
CA LYS A 28 -9.32 -1.04 12.16
C LYS A 28 -7.82 -1.20 12.42
N ALA A 29 -7.12 -1.99 11.61
CA ALA A 29 -5.67 -2.14 11.71
C ALA A 29 -4.87 -0.85 11.39
N ASN A 30 -5.50 0.16 10.78
CA ASN A 30 -4.86 1.44 10.45
C ASN A 30 -4.82 2.46 11.60
N MET A 31 -5.62 2.32 12.66
CA MET A 31 -5.76 3.41 13.66
C MET A 31 -4.72 3.38 14.80
N ASP A 32 -3.97 2.30 15.00
CA ASP A 32 -3.08 2.15 16.17
C ASP A 32 -1.74 1.45 15.87
N ASP A 33 -1.40 1.28 14.58
CA ASP A 33 -0.17 0.61 14.17
C ASP A 33 0.92 1.60 13.76
N LYS A 34 2.16 1.26 14.07
CA LYS A 34 3.32 2.07 13.71
C LYS A 34 3.49 2.07 12.19
N GLN A 35 3.52 3.26 11.61
CA GLN A 35 3.85 3.48 10.20
C GLN A 35 5.28 3.00 9.91
N VAL A 36 5.46 2.32 8.78
CA VAL A 36 6.75 1.82 8.30
C VAL A 36 7.04 2.32 6.90
N TRP A 37 8.31 2.60 6.61
CA TRP A 37 8.74 2.96 5.26
C TRP A 37 8.88 1.71 4.40
N VAL A 38 8.34 1.79 3.18
CA VAL A 38 8.39 0.72 2.19
C VAL A 38 8.82 1.27 0.83
N PHE A 39 9.47 0.41 0.06
CA PHE A 39 9.62 0.55 -1.38
C PHE A 39 8.62 -0.40 -2.04
N ILE A 40 7.78 0.13 -2.92
CA ILE A 40 6.73 -0.63 -3.60
C ILE A 40 6.87 -0.43 -5.10
N GLN A 41 6.83 -1.56 -5.82
CA GLN A 41 6.63 -1.59 -7.27
C GLN A 41 5.19 -1.98 -7.56
N PHE A 42 4.48 -1.16 -8.33
CA PHE A 42 3.17 -1.48 -8.88
C PHE A 42 3.28 -1.78 -10.37
N ASN A 43 2.51 -2.76 -10.83
CA ASN A 43 2.31 -3.06 -12.24
C ASN A 43 0.83 -2.85 -12.56
N VAL A 44 0.50 -1.68 -13.10
CA VAL A 44 -0.89 -1.28 -13.35
C VAL A 44 -1.26 -1.62 -14.79
N PRO A 45 -2.39 -2.33 -15.02
CA PRO A 45 -2.89 -2.58 -16.36
C PRO A 45 -3.50 -1.30 -16.96
N GLU A 46 -3.13 -1.01 -18.20
CA GLU A 46 -3.58 0.14 -19.00
C GLU A 46 -4.51 -0.31 -20.15
N GLU A 47 -5.09 0.66 -20.86
CA GLU A 47 -5.84 0.38 -22.08
C GLU A 47 -4.96 -0.35 -23.13
N ASN A 48 -5.51 -1.37 -23.80
CA ASN A 48 -4.82 -2.24 -24.78
C ASN A 48 -3.84 -3.29 -24.20
N ASP A 49 -4.10 -3.80 -22.99
CA ASP A 49 -3.29 -4.84 -22.34
C ASP A 49 -1.83 -4.42 -22.07
N ALA A 50 -1.55 -3.11 -22.08
CA ALA A 50 -0.26 -2.57 -21.66
C ALA A 50 -0.13 -2.66 -20.13
N ILE A 51 1.10 -2.82 -19.64
CA ILE A 51 1.41 -2.80 -18.20
C ILE A 51 2.41 -1.68 -17.96
N GLU A 52 2.03 -0.72 -17.12
CA GLU A 52 2.92 0.34 -16.66
C GLU A 52 3.48 0.00 -15.27
N SER A 53 4.78 0.25 -15.10
CA SER A 53 5.48 -0.04 -13.84
C SER A 53 5.80 1.25 -13.11
N TYR A 54 5.33 1.33 -11.86
CA TYR A 54 5.55 2.48 -11.00
C TYR A 54 6.37 2.11 -9.77
N TYR A 55 7.28 2.99 -9.36
CA TYR A 55 8.23 2.76 -8.28
C TYR A 55 8.14 3.87 -7.23
N TYR A 56 7.58 3.53 -6.07
CA TYR A 56 7.35 4.49 -5.00
C TYR A 56 8.05 4.07 -3.71
N TYR A 57 8.45 5.06 -2.96
CA TYR A 57 8.67 4.96 -1.54
C TYR A 57 7.49 5.61 -0.83
N GLY A 58 7.07 5.05 0.30
CA GLY A 58 5.99 5.63 1.09
C GLY A 58 5.91 4.99 2.46
N GLN A 59 5.05 5.55 3.29
CA GLN A 59 4.70 5.00 4.58
C GLN A 59 3.36 4.25 4.49
N ILE A 60 3.32 3.07 5.10
CA ILE A 60 2.10 2.30 5.27
C ILE A 60 2.05 1.74 6.69
N SER A 61 0.85 1.39 7.16
CA SER A 61 0.67 0.68 8.42
C SER A 61 1.50 -0.60 8.45
N GLY A 62 2.22 -0.84 9.55
CA GLY A 62 3.07 -2.02 9.72
C GLY A 62 2.29 -3.34 9.57
N SER A 63 1.02 -3.38 9.97
CA SER A 63 0.14 -4.54 9.86
C SER A 63 -0.26 -4.80 8.44
N ILE A 64 -0.56 -3.74 7.66
CA ILE A 64 -0.81 -3.84 6.23
C ILE A 64 0.43 -4.39 5.52
N TYR A 65 1.62 -3.86 5.80
CA TYR A 65 2.88 -4.42 5.28
C TYR A 65 3.02 -5.91 5.60
N ARG A 66 2.83 -6.30 6.87
CA ARG A 66 2.94 -7.70 7.31
C ARG A 66 1.88 -8.59 6.64
N SER A 67 0.65 -8.10 6.47
CA SER A 67 -0.42 -8.87 5.84
C SER A 67 -0.15 -9.10 4.36
N ILE A 68 0.34 -8.09 3.64
CA ILE A 68 0.71 -8.22 2.22
C ILE A 68 1.94 -9.12 2.06
N SER A 69 3.02 -8.86 2.80
CA SER A 69 4.28 -9.62 2.69
C SER A 69 4.14 -11.10 3.09
N ASN A 70 3.20 -11.44 3.97
CA ASN A 70 2.90 -12.82 4.34
C ASN A 70 1.77 -13.44 3.49
N ASN A 71 1.36 -12.80 2.38
CA ASN A 71 0.28 -13.25 1.49
C ASN A 71 -1.08 -13.46 2.18
N LYS A 72 -1.34 -12.77 3.30
CA LYS A 72 -2.63 -12.79 4.01
C LYS A 72 -3.62 -11.78 3.42
N LEU A 73 -3.13 -10.75 2.74
CA LEU A 73 -3.91 -9.73 2.07
C LEU A 73 -3.39 -9.58 0.64
N SER A 74 -4.25 -9.85 -0.34
CA SER A 74 -3.87 -9.91 -1.77
C SER A 74 -4.73 -9.05 -2.69
N ARG A 75 -5.78 -8.44 -2.16
CA ARG A 75 -6.75 -7.62 -2.91
C ARG A 75 -7.23 -6.46 -2.03
N GLY A 76 -7.70 -5.40 -2.66
CA GLY A 76 -8.24 -4.22 -1.98
C GLY A 76 -7.37 -3.00 -2.22
N PHE A 77 -7.44 -2.02 -1.32
CA PHE A 77 -6.72 -0.76 -1.46
C PHE A 77 -5.74 -0.54 -0.31
N ILE A 78 -4.63 0.13 -0.63
CA ILE A 78 -3.69 0.67 0.36
C ILE A 78 -3.51 2.16 0.15
N LEU A 79 -3.45 2.87 1.27
CA LEU A 79 -3.00 4.25 1.33
C LEU A 79 -1.50 4.26 1.60
N LEU A 80 -0.74 4.93 0.74
CA LEU A 80 0.63 5.33 1.01
C LEU A 80 0.61 6.79 1.46
N GLU A 81 1.31 7.07 2.55
CA GLU A 81 1.53 8.42 3.08
C GLU A 81 2.98 8.85 2.83
N ASN A 82 3.24 10.16 2.77
CA ASN A 82 4.58 10.71 2.56
C ASN A 82 5.28 10.10 1.34
N VAL A 83 4.56 10.00 0.23
CA VAL A 83 4.99 9.37 -1.00
C VAL A 83 6.16 10.12 -1.62
N LYS A 84 7.15 9.35 -2.05
CA LYS A 84 8.26 9.77 -2.88
C LYS A 84 8.37 8.85 -4.08
N TYR A 85 8.80 9.35 -5.22
CA TYR A 85 8.94 8.55 -6.44
C TYR A 85 10.37 8.59 -6.96
N TRP A 86 10.78 7.52 -7.63
CA TRP A 86 12.05 7.48 -8.34
C TRP A 86 11.83 8.06 -9.73
N GLY A 87 12.44 9.22 -10.02
CA GLY A 87 12.35 9.89 -11.32
C GLY A 87 13.25 9.27 -12.39
N SER A 88 13.07 9.71 -13.63
CA SER A 88 13.90 9.29 -14.77
C SER A 88 15.32 9.89 -14.76
N ASP A 89 15.58 10.79 -13.83
CA ASP A 89 16.84 11.47 -13.56
C ASP A 89 17.68 10.78 -12.46
N ASP A 90 17.33 9.52 -12.15
CA ASP A 90 17.99 8.69 -11.14
C ASP A 90 17.97 9.21 -9.71
N ILE A 91 17.11 10.18 -9.41
CA ILE A 91 16.94 10.73 -8.07
C ILE A 91 15.52 10.53 -7.53
N ILE A 92 15.40 10.58 -6.21
CA ILE A 92 14.14 10.47 -5.50
C ILE A 92 13.51 11.85 -5.34
N HIS A 93 12.25 11.97 -5.70
CA HIS A 93 11.45 13.20 -5.63
C HIS A 93 10.33 13.08 -4.61
N ASP A 94 9.95 14.20 -4.00
CA ASP A 94 8.71 14.30 -3.22
C ASP A 94 7.50 14.27 -4.16
N PHE A 95 6.48 13.50 -3.79
CA PHE A 95 5.18 13.57 -4.46
C PHE A 95 4.35 14.76 -3.95
N ALA A 96 4.56 15.19 -2.71
CA ALA A 96 3.89 16.35 -2.14
C ALA A 96 4.36 17.65 -2.81
N ASP A 97 3.42 18.50 -3.18
CA ASP A 97 3.66 19.81 -3.77
C ASP A 97 2.55 20.81 -3.36
N LEU A 98 2.33 21.87 -4.14
CA LEU A 98 1.28 22.86 -3.84
C LEU A 98 -0.15 22.32 -4.05
N GLU A 99 -0.31 21.24 -4.82
CA GLU A 99 -1.59 20.64 -5.20
C GLU A 99 -1.81 19.28 -4.52
N ASN A 100 -0.72 18.56 -4.20
CA ASN A 100 -0.73 17.18 -3.73
C ASN A 100 -0.28 17.07 -2.27
N THR A 101 -1.03 16.33 -1.45
CA THR A 101 -0.73 16.13 -0.02
C THR A 101 0.42 15.15 0.25
N GLY A 102 0.93 14.49 -0.79
CA GLY A 102 1.91 13.39 -0.63
C GLY A 102 1.27 12.05 -0.29
N GLU A 103 -0.05 11.91 -0.47
CA GLU A 103 -0.79 10.67 -0.24
C GLU A 103 -1.23 10.06 -1.57
N MET A 104 -1.17 8.74 -1.68
CA MET A 104 -1.63 8.02 -2.87
C MET A 104 -2.33 6.72 -2.49
N VAL A 105 -3.39 6.37 -3.24
CA VAL A 105 -4.12 5.12 -3.07
C VAL A 105 -3.85 4.18 -4.24
N PHE A 106 -3.46 2.94 -3.93
CA PHE A 106 -3.21 1.90 -4.93
C PHE A 106 -3.99 0.63 -4.61
N ARG A 107 -4.21 -0.18 -5.64
CA ARG A 107 -4.73 -1.55 -5.48
C ARG A 107 -3.63 -2.48 -4.98
N ILE A 108 -3.98 -3.39 -4.09
CA ILE A 108 -3.05 -4.40 -3.55
C ILE A 108 -2.70 -5.43 -4.62
N GLU A 109 -3.67 -5.78 -5.47
CA GLU A 109 -3.48 -6.72 -6.57
C GLU A 109 -2.43 -6.25 -7.60
N ASP A 110 -2.17 -4.95 -7.68
CA ASP A 110 -1.17 -4.37 -8.60
C ASP A 110 0.25 -4.40 -8.02
N ILE A 111 0.42 -4.77 -6.74
CA ILE A 111 1.73 -4.83 -6.09
C ILE A 111 2.54 -5.98 -6.68
N LYS A 112 3.59 -5.64 -7.44
CA LYS A 112 4.56 -6.60 -7.94
C LYS A 112 5.61 -6.95 -6.90
N ARG A 113 6.03 -5.97 -6.09
CA ARG A 113 7.06 -6.12 -5.06
C ARG A 113 6.85 -5.09 -3.96
N ILE A 114 7.05 -5.50 -2.72
CA ILE A 114 7.08 -4.60 -1.55
C ILE A 114 8.24 -4.98 -0.64
N ASN A 115 9.06 -4.00 -0.25
CA ASN A 115 10.22 -4.19 0.61
C ASN A 115 10.22 -3.16 1.75
N LEU A 116 10.54 -3.60 2.97
CA LEU A 116 10.74 -2.70 4.10
C LEU A 116 12.02 -1.87 3.91
N VAL A 117 11.91 -0.55 4.10
CA VAL A 117 13.04 0.37 4.08
C VAL A 117 13.29 0.86 5.52
N ARG A 118 14.54 0.73 5.98
CA ARG A 118 14.89 1.02 7.39
C ARG A 118 15.07 2.51 7.68
N LYS A 119 15.32 3.31 6.66
CA LYS A 119 15.57 4.75 6.73
C LYS A 119 14.66 5.43 5.71
N ALA A 120 14.07 6.56 6.08
CA ALA A 120 13.30 7.35 5.13
C ALA A 120 14.18 7.74 3.93
N PRO A 121 13.64 7.72 2.69
CA PRO A 121 14.37 8.21 1.53
C PRO A 121 14.63 9.71 1.65
N THR A 122 15.80 10.13 1.23
CA THR A 122 16.18 11.54 1.13
C THR A 122 15.91 12.02 -0.29
N THR A 123 15.12 13.08 -0.43
CA THR A 123 14.83 13.73 -1.71
C THR A 123 16.11 14.32 -2.31
N GLY A 124 16.27 14.24 -3.64
CA GLY A 124 17.45 14.71 -4.36
C GLY A 124 18.65 13.76 -4.29
N GLN A 125 18.49 12.59 -3.67
CA GLN A 125 19.49 11.52 -3.66
C GLN A 125 18.96 10.31 -4.44
N GLY A 126 19.87 9.55 -5.06
CA GLY A 126 19.55 8.29 -5.72
C GLY A 126 19.47 7.11 -4.74
N TRP A 127 19.36 5.89 -5.27
CA TRP A 127 19.28 4.65 -4.48
C TRP A 127 20.57 4.34 -3.70
N GLU A 128 21.70 4.95 -4.10
CA GLU A 128 23.03 4.79 -3.52
C GLU A 128 23.06 5.14 -2.02
N GLN A 129 22.15 6.01 -1.56
CA GLN A 129 21.99 6.39 -0.15
C GLN A 129 21.74 5.18 0.79
N TYR A 130 21.28 4.06 0.24
CA TYR A 130 21.06 2.82 0.99
C TYR A 130 22.27 1.87 0.96
N GLU A 131 23.22 2.05 0.05
CA GLU A 131 24.48 1.30 0.02
C GLU A 131 25.51 1.93 0.94
N GLU A 132 25.63 3.25 0.95
CA GLU A 132 26.50 3.99 1.89
C GLU A 132 26.13 3.67 3.34
N ALA A 133 24.83 3.66 3.65
CA ALA A 133 24.32 3.30 4.98
C ALA A 133 24.63 1.85 5.40
N LYS A 134 24.90 0.93 4.45
CA LYS A 134 25.35 -0.43 4.76
C LYS A 134 26.84 -0.46 5.09
N GLN A 135 27.65 0.31 4.38
CA GLN A 135 29.10 0.39 4.60
C GLN A 135 29.42 1.02 5.96
N GLU A 136 28.79 2.15 6.31
CA GLU A 136 28.97 2.80 7.61
C GLU A 136 28.62 1.87 8.79
N LYS A 137 27.59 1.04 8.65
CA LYS A 137 27.22 0.04 9.66
C LYS A 137 28.15 -1.15 9.74
N ALA A 138 28.85 -1.47 8.65
CA ALA A 138 29.84 -2.54 8.63
C ALA A 138 31.14 -2.09 9.31
N GLU A 139 31.53 -0.83 9.16
CA GLU A 139 32.75 -0.25 9.75
C GLU A 139 32.57 0.13 11.23
N ALA A 140 31.34 0.41 11.67
CA ALA A 140 31.02 0.71 13.07
C ALA A 140 30.84 -0.53 13.97
N LYS A 141 31.14 -1.73 13.48
CA LYS A 141 31.01 -3.02 14.18
C LYS A 141 32.36 -3.65 14.43
#